data_AF-A0A8E1WJZ9-F1
#
_entry.id   AF-A0A8E1WJZ9-F1
#
_cell.length_a   1.000
_cell.length_b   1.000
_cell.length_c   1.000
_cell.angle_alpha   90.00
_cell.angle_beta   90.00
_cell.angle_gamma   90.00
#
_symmetry.space_group_name_H-M   'P 1'
#
loop_
_entity.id
_entity.type
_entity.pdbx_description
1 polymer ?
#
loop_
_entity_poly.entity_id
_entity_poly.type
_entity_poly.pdbx_seq_one_letter_code
_entity_poly.pdbx_strand_id
1 'polypeptide(L)'
;MSRLHENHLVSRIGWLRAAVLGANDGIVSTASLFVGVASAAAGTSEVLVAGAAGLVAGAMSMAAGEYVSVSSQSDTEHADLDRERMELEMQPEFESEELAHIYVKRGLTTDLAHQVADQQVSLGRRKAMDPRSRWS
;
A
#
# COMPACT_ATOMS: atom_id res chain seq x y z
N MET A 1 -14.73 23.56 6.82
CA MET A 1 -13.28 23.29 6.78
C MET A 1 -13.06 22.15 5.79
N SER A 2 -12.42 22.43 4.65
CA SER A 2 -12.27 21.49 3.54
C SER A 2 -11.27 20.39 3.89
N ARG A 3 -11.67 19.12 3.77
CA ARG A 3 -10.71 18.02 3.69
C ARG A 3 -10.01 18.13 2.35
N LEU A 4 -8.77 18.63 2.35
CA LEU A 4 -7.96 18.68 1.15
C LEU A 4 -7.56 17.24 0.78
N HIS A 5 -7.64 16.97 -0.51
CA HIS A 5 -7.37 15.70 -1.16
C HIS A 5 -5.88 15.29 -1.04
N GLU A 6 -5.47 14.72 0.09
CA GLU A 6 -4.09 14.22 0.27
C GLU A 6 -3.84 12.84 -0.34
N ASN A 7 -4.90 12.12 -0.75
CA ASN A 7 -4.77 10.80 -1.38
C ASN A 7 -4.06 10.82 -2.75
N HIS A 8 -3.97 11.97 -3.41
CA HIS A 8 -3.34 12.06 -4.74
C HIS A 8 -1.82 12.17 -4.72
N LEU A 9 -1.20 12.70 -3.65
CA LEU A 9 0.25 12.89 -3.62
C LEU A 9 0.98 11.59 -3.27
N VAL A 10 0.44 10.82 -2.32
CA VAL A 10 1.03 9.54 -1.87
C VAL A 10 0.98 8.48 -2.98
N SER A 11 -0.16 8.37 -3.68
CA SER A 11 -0.33 7.48 -4.84
C SER A 11 0.66 7.81 -5.99
N ARG A 12 0.86 9.10 -6.28
CA ARG A 12 1.81 9.56 -7.31
C ARG A 12 3.26 9.22 -6.96
N ILE A 13 3.63 9.30 -5.69
CA ILE A 13 4.98 8.94 -5.22
C ILE A 13 5.22 7.44 -5.37
N GLY A 14 4.22 6.60 -5.06
CA GLY A 14 4.30 5.14 -5.24
C GLY A 14 4.54 4.74 -6.70
N TRP A 15 3.72 5.24 -7.61
CA TRP A 15 3.87 4.97 -9.04
C TRP A 15 5.18 5.53 -9.62
N LEU A 16 5.60 6.72 -9.20
CA LEU A 16 6.87 7.31 -9.63
C LEU A 16 8.06 6.46 -9.17
N ARG A 17 8.03 5.96 -7.93
CA ARG A 17 9.07 5.07 -7.39
C ARG A 17 9.13 3.76 -8.18
N ALA A 18 7.97 3.15 -8.46
CA ALA A 18 7.89 1.95 -9.28
C ALA A 18 8.42 2.19 -10.71
N ALA A 19 8.07 3.33 -11.31
CA ALA A 19 8.55 3.71 -12.64
C ALA A 19 10.07 3.94 -12.69
N VAL A 20 10.66 4.61 -11.68
CA VAL A 20 12.10 4.88 -11.60
C VAL A 20 12.90 3.60 -11.37
N LEU A 21 12.48 2.75 -10.42
CA LEU A 21 13.12 1.46 -10.20
C LEU A 21 12.98 0.55 -11.43
N GLY A 22 11.81 0.59 -12.10
CA GLY A 22 11.60 -0.17 -13.31
C GLY A 22 12.42 0.30 -14.51
N ALA A 23 12.61 1.60 -14.68
CA ALA A 23 13.51 2.12 -15.70
C ALA A 23 14.96 1.71 -15.42
N ASN A 24 15.40 1.78 -14.16
CA ASN A 24 16.75 1.37 -13.75
C ASN A 24 16.99 -0.12 -14.03
N ASP A 25 16.09 -0.99 -13.57
CA ASP A 25 16.20 -2.44 -13.75
C ASP A 25 16.06 -2.82 -15.24
N GLY A 26 15.23 -2.12 -15.99
CA GLY A 26 15.06 -2.30 -17.43
C GLY A 26 16.35 -2.00 -18.21
N ILE A 27 17.02 -0.89 -17.91
CA ILE A 27 18.30 -0.53 -18.58
C ILE A 27 19.38 -1.54 -18.23
N VAL A 28 19.55 -1.87 -16.94
CA VAL A 28 20.59 -2.78 -16.48
C VAL A 28 20.36 -4.19 -17.03
N SER A 29 19.14 -4.72 -16.93
CA SER A 29 18.84 -6.09 -17.41
C SER A 29 19.00 -6.22 -18.92
N THR A 30 18.56 -5.23 -19.70
CA THR A 30 18.67 -5.27 -21.16
C THR A 30 20.12 -5.14 -21.62
N ALA A 31 20.91 -4.27 -20.97
CA ALA A 31 22.34 -4.17 -21.25
C ALA A 31 23.08 -5.47 -20.92
N SER A 32 22.80 -6.08 -19.76
CA SER A 32 23.36 -7.39 -19.38
C SER A 32 22.95 -8.51 -20.34
N LEU A 33 21.69 -8.51 -20.80
CA LEU A 33 21.20 -9.47 -21.78
C LEU A 33 21.93 -9.31 -23.11
N PHE A 34 22.08 -8.08 -23.62
CA PHE A 34 22.83 -7.82 -24.85
C PHE A 34 24.28 -8.27 -24.74
N VAL A 35 24.96 -7.96 -23.63
CA VAL A 35 26.35 -8.41 -23.38
C VAL A 35 26.42 -9.94 -23.34
N GLY A 36 25.49 -10.61 -22.66
CA GLY A 36 25.45 -12.07 -22.56
C GLY A 36 25.22 -12.75 -23.91
N VAL A 37 24.20 -12.31 -24.67
CA VAL A 37 23.87 -12.90 -25.98
C VAL A 37 24.96 -12.60 -27.02
N ALA A 38 25.54 -11.39 -27.02
CA ALA A 38 26.65 -11.06 -27.91
C ALA A 38 27.92 -11.88 -27.59
N SER A 39 28.18 -12.18 -26.31
CA SER A 39 29.32 -13.02 -25.90
C SER A 39 29.20 -14.48 -26.37
N ALA A 40 27.98 -14.94 -26.67
CA ALA A 40 27.71 -16.28 -27.19
C ALA A 40 27.89 -16.39 -28.72
N ALA A 41 28.51 -15.40 -29.37
CA ALA A 41 28.71 -15.31 -30.82
C ALA A 41 27.42 -15.30 -31.66
N ALA A 42 26.32 -14.80 -31.08
CA ALA A 42 25.04 -14.66 -31.77
C ALA A 42 25.06 -13.57 -32.85
N GLY A 43 24.27 -13.75 -33.91
CA GLY A 43 24.11 -12.74 -34.96
C GLY A 43 23.37 -11.49 -34.45
N THR A 44 23.59 -10.32 -35.07
CA THR A 44 22.99 -9.05 -34.63
C THR A 44 21.46 -9.10 -34.55
N SER A 45 20.81 -9.82 -35.46
CA SER A 45 19.35 -10.02 -35.45
C SER A 45 18.87 -10.78 -34.21
N GLU A 46 19.60 -11.82 -33.79
CA GLU A 46 19.27 -12.65 -32.63
C GLU A 46 19.42 -11.85 -31.32
N VAL A 47 20.47 -11.04 -31.23
CA VAL A 47 20.71 -10.11 -30.11
C VAL A 47 19.54 -9.14 -29.97
N LEU A 48 19.09 -8.52 -31.08
CA LEU A 48 17.98 -7.56 -31.08
C LEU A 48 16.65 -8.19 -30.69
N VAL A 49 16.33 -9.38 -31.20
CA VAL A 49 15.12 -10.11 -30.86
C VAL A 49 15.11 -10.49 -29.37
N ALA A 50 16.24 -10.99 -28.85
CA ALA A 50 16.37 -11.32 -27.44
C ALA A 50 16.21 -10.09 -26.53
N GLY A 51 16.85 -8.96 -26.88
CA GLY A 51 16.72 -7.70 -26.16
C GLY A 51 15.29 -7.16 -26.11
N ALA A 52 14.61 -7.14 -27.26
CA ALA A 52 13.23 -6.69 -27.35
C ALA A 52 12.28 -7.60 -26.53
N ALA A 53 12.45 -8.92 -26.62
CA ALA A 53 11.67 -9.88 -25.84
C ALA A 53 11.91 -9.71 -24.33
N GLY A 54 13.16 -9.51 -23.92
CA GLY A 54 13.54 -9.27 -22.52
C GLY A 54 12.93 -7.98 -21.95
N LEU A 55 12.95 -6.89 -22.73
CA LEU A 55 12.32 -5.62 -22.34
C LEU A 55 10.80 -5.77 -22.15
N VAL A 56 10.12 -6.41 -23.10
CA VAL A 56 8.66 -6.63 -23.01
C VAL A 56 8.32 -7.52 -21.82
N ALA A 57 9.04 -8.62 -21.63
CA ALA A 57 8.84 -9.51 -20.50
C ALA A 57 9.09 -8.83 -19.16
N GLY A 58 10.17 -8.03 -19.05
CA GLY A 58 10.49 -7.25 -17.85
C GLY A 58 9.42 -6.21 -17.52
N ALA A 59 8.97 -5.44 -18.51
CA ALA A 59 7.92 -4.43 -18.34
C ALA A 59 6.58 -5.06 -17.92
N MET A 60 6.19 -6.18 -18.54
CA MET A 60 4.97 -6.91 -18.18
C MET A 60 5.04 -7.49 -16.76
N SER A 61 6.18 -8.06 -16.38
CA SER A 61 6.39 -8.60 -15.03
C SER A 61 6.26 -7.52 -13.96
N MET A 62 6.86 -6.34 -14.19
CA MET A 62 6.73 -5.21 -13.25
C MET A 62 5.31 -4.66 -13.17
N ALA A 63 4.63 -4.50 -14.31
CA ALA A 63 3.24 -4.04 -14.32
C ALA A 63 2.31 -5.02 -13.58
N ALA A 64 2.49 -6.32 -13.81
CA ALA A 64 1.73 -7.36 -13.10
C ALA A 64 2.06 -7.38 -11.60
N GLY A 65 3.33 -7.24 -11.23
CA GLY A 65 3.77 -7.18 -9.84
C GLY A 65 3.19 -5.99 -9.08
N GLU A 66 3.17 -4.80 -9.69
CA GLU A 66 2.56 -3.61 -9.09
C GLU A 66 1.04 -3.76 -8.96
N TYR A 67 0.35 -4.28 -9.99
CA TYR A 67 -1.08 -4.53 -9.93
C TYR A 67 -1.45 -5.48 -8.78
N VAL A 68 -0.73 -6.60 -8.66
CA VAL A 68 -0.94 -7.60 -7.59
C VAL A 68 -0.60 -7.01 -6.22
N SER A 69 0.42 -6.14 -6.13
CA SER A 69 0.77 -5.48 -4.87
C SER A 69 -0.32 -4.53 -4.40
N VAL A 70 -0.85 -3.69 -5.30
CA VAL A 70 -1.94 -2.76 -5.00
C VAL A 70 -3.22 -3.51 -4.64
N SER A 71 -3.57 -4.56 -5.38
CA SER A 71 -4.75 -5.37 -5.05
C SER A 71 -4.60 -6.04 -3.68
N SER A 72 -3.45 -6.62 -3.39
CA SER A 72 -3.18 -7.27 -2.10
C SER A 72 -3.20 -6.28 -0.93
N GLN A 73 -2.70 -5.05 -1.13
CA GLN A 73 -2.79 -4.00 -0.12
C GLN A 73 -4.25 -3.62 0.15
N SER A 74 -5.04 -3.41 -0.90
CA SER A 74 -6.48 -3.13 -0.79
C SER A 74 -7.22 -4.25 -0.06
N ASP A 75 -6.92 -5.52 -0.37
CA ASP A 75 -7.56 -6.65 0.30
C ASP A 75 -7.15 -6.76 1.78
N THR A 76 -5.89 -6.46 2.09
CA THR A 76 -5.39 -6.43 3.47
C THR A 76 -6.03 -5.29 4.26
N GLU A 77 -6.13 -4.09 3.68
CA GLU A 77 -6.81 -2.95 4.31
C GLU A 77 -8.28 -3.27 4.61
N HIS A 78 -9.01 -3.89 3.68
CA HIS A 78 -10.39 -4.30 3.94
C HIS A 78 -10.48 -5.33 5.08
N ALA A 79 -9.60 -6.33 5.09
CA ALA A 79 -9.57 -7.34 6.14
C ALA A 79 -9.25 -6.74 7.52
N ASP A 80 -8.34 -5.77 7.58
CA ASP A 80 -8.01 -5.06 8.81
C ASP A 80 -9.16 -4.17 9.29
N LEU A 81 -9.85 -3.47 8.38
CA LEU A 81 -11.05 -2.69 8.71
C LEU A 81 -12.18 -3.57 9.26
N ASP A 82 -12.40 -4.75 8.68
CA ASP A 82 -13.40 -5.71 9.16
C ASP A 82 -13.04 -6.24 10.56
N ARG A 83 -11.75 -6.53 10.81
CA ARG A 83 -11.26 -6.94 12.13
C ARG A 83 -11.48 -5.84 13.17
N GLU A 84 -11.05 -4.61 12.90
CA GLU A 84 -11.17 -3.50 13.84
C GLU A 84 -12.63 -3.18 14.15
N ARG A 85 -13.52 -3.34 13.16
CA ARG A 85 -14.97 -3.25 13.39
C ARG A 85 -15.46 -4.32 14.37
N MET A 86 -15.02 -5.57 14.22
CA MET A 86 -15.40 -6.64 15.14
C MET A 86 -14.86 -6.38 16.55
N GLU A 87 -13.64 -5.85 16.68
CA GLU A 87 -13.03 -5.50 17.97
C GLU A 87 -13.80 -4.37 18.66
N LEU A 88 -14.20 -3.33 17.93
CA LEU A 88 -15.05 -2.23 18.42
C LEU A 88 -16.44 -2.70 18.88
N GLU A 89 -16.98 -3.76 18.29
CA GLU A 89 -18.28 -4.34 18.66
C GLU A 89 -18.17 -5.31 19.84
N MET A 90 -17.15 -6.16 19.85
CA MET A 90 -17.00 -7.27 20.79
C MET A 90 -16.24 -6.90 22.07
N GLN A 91 -15.30 -5.97 22.01
CA GLN A 91 -14.39 -5.62 23.12
C GLN A 91 -14.17 -4.11 23.27
N PRO A 92 -15.23 -3.30 23.41
CA PRO A 92 -15.11 -1.84 23.44
C PRO A 92 -14.35 -1.29 24.65
N GLU A 93 -14.41 -1.97 25.82
CA GLU A 93 -13.64 -1.54 26.99
C GLU A 93 -12.14 -1.74 26.78
N PHE A 94 -11.75 -2.88 26.21
CA PHE A 94 -10.35 -3.20 25.92
C PHE A 94 -9.75 -2.22 24.90
N GLU A 95 -10.50 -1.93 23.84
CA GLU A 95 -10.09 -0.96 22.81
C GLU A 95 -9.90 0.45 23.39
N SER A 96 -10.77 0.87 24.32
CA SER A 96 -10.62 2.17 25.00
C SER A 96 -9.37 2.21 25.87
N GLU A 97 -9.06 1.14 26.60
CA GLU A 97 -7.84 1.03 27.41
C GLU A 97 -6.56 1.06 26.53
N GLU A 98 -6.56 0.36 25.40
CA GLU A 98 -5.45 0.37 24.46
C GLU A 98 -5.21 1.77 23.86
N LEU A 99 -6.28 2.42 23.37
CA LEU A 99 -6.23 3.79 22.85
C LEU A 99 -5.76 4.79 23.92
N ALA A 100 -6.27 4.69 25.15
CA ALA A 100 -5.84 5.53 26.25
C ALA A 100 -4.34 5.36 26.51
N HIS A 101 -3.84 4.13 26.51
CA HIS A 101 -2.42 3.86 26.69
C HIS A 101 -1.55 4.44 25.57
N ILE A 102 -2.02 4.41 24.31
CA ILE A 102 -1.36 5.07 23.17
C ILE A 102 -1.29 6.58 23.41
N TYR A 103 -2.39 7.19 23.86
CA TYR A 103 -2.44 8.64 24.13
C TYR A 103 -1.55 9.07 25.30
N VAL A 104 -1.47 8.26 26.36
CA VAL A 104 -0.51 8.47 27.45
C VAL A 104 0.92 8.44 26.94
N LYS A 105 1.29 7.44 26.12
CA LYS A 105 2.63 7.38 25.49
C LYS A 105 2.93 8.58 24.60
N ARG A 106 1.90 9.19 23.99
CA ARG A 106 2.01 10.42 23.19
C ARG A 106 2.06 11.69 24.04
N GLY A 107 1.94 11.59 25.36
CA GLY A 107 2.13 12.70 26.30
C GLY A 107 0.84 13.28 26.88
N LEU A 108 -0.33 12.67 26.67
CA LEU A 108 -1.55 13.07 27.37
C LEU A 108 -1.50 12.60 28.82
N THR A 109 -2.14 13.36 29.72
CA THR A 109 -2.42 12.88 31.08
C THR A 109 -3.37 11.69 31.01
N THR A 110 -3.30 10.78 31.98
CA THR A 110 -4.15 9.59 32.05
C THR A 110 -5.63 9.94 31.93
N ASP A 111 -6.10 10.91 32.72
CA ASP A 111 -7.51 11.33 32.71
C ASP A 111 -7.97 11.86 31.34
N LEU A 112 -7.12 12.62 30.64
CA LEU A 112 -7.44 13.15 29.32
C LEU A 112 -7.38 12.06 28.25
N ALA A 113 -6.41 11.14 28.36
CA ALA A 113 -6.25 10.02 27.45
C ALA A 113 -7.48 9.09 27.47
N HIS A 114 -8.00 8.76 28.66
CA HIS A 114 -9.23 7.97 28.79
C HIS A 114 -10.45 8.70 28.21
N GLN A 115 -10.62 9.99 28.51
CA GLN A 115 -11.73 10.77 27.94
C GLN A 115 -11.70 10.80 26.39
N VAL A 116 -10.52 10.99 25.80
CA VAL A 116 -10.35 10.98 24.34
C VAL A 116 -10.60 9.59 23.76
N ALA A 117 -10.09 8.54 24.39
CA ALA A 117 -10.26 7.15 23.97
C ALA A 117 -11.75 6.75 23.98
N ASP A 118 -12.45 6.97 25.10
CA ASP A 118 -13.88 6.67 25.23
C ASP A 118 -14.70 7.41 24.16
N GLN A 119 -14.39 8.69 23.93
CA GLN A 119 -15.07 9.48 22.92
C GLN A 119 -14.83 8.93 21.52
N GLN A 120 -13.60 8.50 21.18
CA GLN A 120 -13.27 7.94 19.87
C GLN A 120 -13.85 6.54 19.66
N VAL A 121 -13.79 5.65 20.64
CA VAL A 121 -14.42 4.32 20.56
C VAL A 121 -15.94 4.47 20.39
N SER A 122 -16.57 5.43 21.10
CA SER A 122 -18.00 5.71 20.92
C SER A 122 -18.33 6.21 19.50
N LEU A 123 -17.46 7.05 18.92
CA LEU A 123 -17.60 7.56 17.55
C LEU A 123 -17.41 6.45 16.52
N GLY A 124 -16.40 5.59 16.72
CA GLY A 124 -16.09 4.44 15.87
C GLY A 124 -17.28 3.48 15.78
N ARG A 125 -17.84 3.08 16.93
CA ARG A 125 -19.05 2.22 16.99
C ARG A 125 -20.23 2.84 16.24
N ARG A 126 -20.51 4.12 16.44
CA ARG A 126 -21.62 4.79 15.74
C ARG A 126 -21.45 4.74 14.22
N LYS A 127 -20.21 4.88 13.75
CA LYS A 127 -19.89 4.87 12.32
C LYS A 127 -19.95 3.46 11.71
N ALA A 128 -19.53 2.46 12.46
CA ALA A 128 -19.66 1.05 12.11
C ALA A 128 -21.13 0.60 12.01
N MET A 129 -22.01 1.17 12.83
CA MET A 129 -23.44 0.85 12.87
C MET A 129 -24.29 1.67 11.89
N ASP A 130 -23.74 2.69 11.20
CA ASP A 130 -24.47 3.52 10.24
C ASP A 130 -24.69 2.76 8.90
N PRO A 131 -25.94 2.47 8.48
CA PRO A 131 -26.22 1.80 7.21
C PRO A 131 -25.72 2.57 5.98
N ARG A 132 -25.48 3.88 6.09
CA ARG A 132 -25.04 4.75 5.00
C ARG A 132 -23.53 4.70 4.75
N SER A 133 -22.73 4.20 5.70
CA SER A 133 -21.28 4.02 5.51
C SER A 133 -20.94 2.83 4.60
N ARG A 134 -21.94 2.02 4.21
CA ARG A 134 -21.80 0.78 3.43
C ARG A 134 -21.62 0.97 1.92
N TRP A 135 -21.69 2.22 1.41
CA TRP A 135 -21.68 2.54 -0.04
C TRP A 135 -20.91 3.83 -0.38
N SER A 136 -19.94 4.23 0.44
CA SER A 136 -19.08 5.42 0.22
C SER A 136 -17.62 5.02 0.27
#